data_AF-A0A2V8M3J9-F1
#
_entry.id   AF-A0A2V8M3J9-F1
#
_cell.length_a   1.000
_cell.length_b   1.000
_cell.length_c   1.000
_cell.angle_alpha   90.00
_cell.angle_beta   90.00
_cell.angle_gamma   90.00
#
_symmetry.space_group_name_H-M   'P 1'
#
loop_
_entity.id
_entity.type
_entity.pdbx_description
1 polymer ?
#
loop_
_entity_poly.entity_id
_entity_poly.type
_entity_poly.pdbx_seq_one_letter_code
_entity_poly.pdbx_strand_id
1 'polypeptide(L)'
;MHRLRLEGSISESFFNFLNGIPTIADRPMLKAIARRAVWENEGTQHILVRYLTTAVDRATYNLADTIELLNLVEGRKPAGIGDLLARIPGWQEALRQQVDVASGSKPFFNEDIRMLHGGGRDQRGQDDVRVSTKQRELEFLGRLQRILMP
;
A
#
# COMPACT_ATOMS: atom_id res chain seq x y z
N MET A 1 10.66 -11.05 0.46
CA MET A 1 10.26 -12.21 1.29
C MET A 1 9.72 -11.70 2.62
N HIS A 2 8.43 -11.39 2.70
CA HIS A 2 7.79 -10.99 3.97
C HIS A 2 7.41 -12.26 4.73
N ARG A 3 8.21 -12.58 5.75
CA ARG A 3 7.99 -13.73 6.64
C ARG A 3 6.82 -13.35 7.57
N LEU A 4 5.64 -13.92 7.31
CA LEU A 4 4.47 -13.79 8.17
C LEU A 4 4.81 -14.42 9.53
N ARG A 5 5.17 -13.59 10.52
CA ARG A 5 5.28 -14.02 11.92
C ARG A 5 3.90 -14.43 12.41
N LEU A 6 3.78 -15.68 12.88
CA LEU A 6 2.56 -16.26 13.44
C LEU A 6 2.39 -15.98 14.95
N GLU A 7 3.40 -15.39 15.59
CA GLU A 7 3.54 -15.22 17.06
C GLU A 7 2.76 -14.01 17.64
N GLY A 8 2.01 -13.26 16.84
CA GLY A 8 1.26 -12.11 17.36
C GLY A 8 -0.08 -12.51 17.97
N SER A 9 -0.40 -11.97 19.15
CA SER A 9 -1.71 -12.16 19.78
C SER A 9 -2.74 -11.24 19.11
N ILE A 10 -3.88 -11.80 18.73
CA ILE A 10 -5.04 -11.04 18.26
C ILE A 10 -6.04 -10.97 19.41
N SER A 11 -6.58 -9.78 19.71
CA SER A 11 -7.63 -9.68 20.73
C SER A 11 -8.88 -10.44 20.28
N GLU A 12 -9.61 -11.01 21.23
CA GLU A 12 -10.80 -11.83 20.94
C GLU A 12 -11.90 -11.02 20.22
N SER A 13 -12.10 -9.76 20.62
CA SER A 13 -13.01 -8.84 19.96
C SER A 13 -12.64 -8.64 18.48
N PHE A 14 -11.34 -8.49 18.19
CA PHE A 14 -10.86 -8.31 16.82
C PHE A 14 -10.94 -9.62 16.00
N PHE A 15 -10.67 -10.76 16.63
CA PHE A 15 -10.87 -12.06 16.00
C PHE A 15 -12.33 -12.32 15.61
N ASN A 16 -13.28 -11.98 16.50
CA ASN A 16 -14.71 -12.11 16.25
C ASN A 16 -15.18 -11.17 15.13
N PHE A 17 -14.67 -9.93 15.10
CA PHE A 17 -14.90 -9.01 13.98
C PHE A 17 -14.47 -9.63 12.63
N LEU A 18 -13.28 -10.22 12.55
CA LEU A 18 -12.81 -10.87 11.31
C LEU A 18 -13.63 -12.09 10.91
N ASN A 19 -14.21 -12.83 11.86
CA ASN A 19 -15.12 -13.94 11.56
C ASN A 19 -16.45 -13.46 10.97
N GLY A 20 -16.88 -12.24 11.30
CA GLY A 20 -18.07 -11.60 10.74
C GLY A 20 -17.92 -11.12 9.29
N ILE A 21 -16.69 -11.03 8.77
CA ILE A 21 -16.44 -10.58 7.40
C ILE A 21 -16.96 -11.65 6.41
N PRO A 22 -17.77 -11.26 5.40
CA PRO A 22 -18.42 -12.20 4.47
C PRO A 22 -17.44 -12.97 3.57
N THR A 23 -16.20 -12.50 3.42
CA THR A 23 -15.17 -13.11 2.56
C THR A 23 -14.47 -14.29 3.24
N ILE A 24 -15.14 -15.45 3.27
CA ILE A 24 -14.67 -16.68 3.96
C ILE A 24 -13.28 -17.12 3.48
N ALA A 25 -13.02 -17.05 2.17
CA ALA A 25 -11.76 -17.49 1.57
C ALA A 25 -10.54 -16.69 2.08
N ASP A 26 -10.73 -15.41 2.37
CA ASP A 26 -9.65 -14.51 2.77
C ASP A 26 -9.43 -14.47 4.30
N ARG A 27 -10.35 -15.04 5.09
CA ARG A 27 -10.29 -15.02 6.57
C ARG A 27 -8.95 -15.51 7.14
N PRO A 28 -8.33 -16.61 6.65
CA PRO A 28 -7.03 -17.02 7.16
C PRO A 28 -5.95 -15.95 6.95
N MET A 29 -5.96 -15.30 5.79
CA MET A 29 -5.02 -14.22 5.47
C MET A 29 -5.31 -12.98 6.30
N LEU A 30 -6.57 -12.58 6.44
CA LEU A 30 -6.98 -11.47 7.31
C LEU A 30 -6.53 -11.67 8.75
N LYS A 31 -6.66 -12.89 9.29
CA LYS A 31 -6.15 -13.24 10.62
C LYS A 31 -4.63 -13.15 10.69
N ALA A 32 -3.91 -13.57 9.64
CA ALA A 32 -2.46 -13.43 9.59
C ALA A 32 -2.01 -11.96 9.55
N ILE A 33 -2.72 -11.11 8.78
CA ILE A 33 -2.49 -9.66 8.72
C ILE A 33 -2.76 -9.04 10.10
N ALA A 34 -3.89 -9.35 10.72
CA ALA A 34 -4.29 -8.83 12.02
C ALA A 34 -3.35 -9.21 13.18
N ARG A 35 -2.63 -10.34 13.07
CA ARG A 35 -1.62 -10.76 14.05
C ARG A 35 -0.28 -10.03 13.91
N ARG A 36 -0.12 -9.12 12.96
CA ARG A 36 1.14 -8.38 12.81
C ARG A 36 1.29 -7.38 13.95
N ALA A 37 2.49 -7.29 14.52
CA ALA A 37 2.82 -6.40 15.64
C ALA A 37 2.54 -4.90 15.35
N VAL A 38 2.47 -4.53 14.07
CA VAL A 38 2.11 -3.16 13.66
C VAL A 38 0.71 -2.74 14.13
N TRP A 39 -0.17 -3.71 14.44
CA TRP A 39 -1.54 -3.47 14.93
C TRP A 39 -1.67 -3.54 16.46
N GLU A 40 -0.57 -3.67 17.22
CA GLU A 40 -0.61 -3.69 18.69
C GLU A 40 -1.03 -2.33 19.28
N ASN A 41 -0.81 -1.24 18.52
CA ASN A 41 -1.27 0.09 18.91
C ASN A 41 -2.74 0.29 18.54
N GLU A 42 -3.56 0.79 19.47
CA GLU A 42 -5.00 1.02 19.25
C GLU A 42 -5.27 1.94 18.04
N GLY A 43 -4.43 2.94 17.81
CA GLY A 43 -4.56 3.86 16.68
C GLY A 43 -4.34 3.18 15.33
N THR A 44 -3.35 2.29 15.21
CA THR A 44 -3.14 1.51 13.98
C THR A 44 -4.18 0.41 13.83
N GLN A 45 -4.58 -0.26 14.92
CA GLN A 45 -5.68 -1.22 14.90
C GLN A 45 -6.97 -0.59 14.38
N HIS A 46 -7.27 0.64 14.82
CA HIS A 46 -8.44 1.39 14.37
C HIS A 46 -8.40 1.70 12.86
N ILE A 47 -7.21 1.92 12.27
CA ILE A 47 -7.06 2.04 10.81
C ILE A 47 -7.57 0.77 10.12
N LEU A 48 -7.12 -0.41 10.56
CA LEU A 48 -7.49 -1.69 9.94
C LEU A 48 -9.00 -1.99 10.10
N VAL A 49 -9.55 -1.77 11.30
CA VAL A 49 -11.00 -1.93 11.56
C VAL A 49 -11.82 -0.99 10.68
N ARG A 50 -11.47 0.29 10.63
CA ARG A 50 -12.20 1.29 9.83
C ARG A 50 -12.16 0.96 8.34
N TYR A 51 -10.99 0.59 7.84
CA TYR A 51 -10.79 0.17 6.46
C TYR A 51 -11.67 -1.03 6.11
N LEU A 52 -11.59 -2.12 6.89
CA LEU A 52 -12.34 -3.34 6.60
C LEU A 52 -13.85 -3.11 6.70
N THR A 53 -14.31 -2.39 7.72
CA THR A 53 -15.74 -2.09 7.90
C THR A 53 -16.28 -1.33 6.68
N THR A 54 -15.61 -0.26 6.28
CA THR A 54 -16.06 0.59 5.18
C THR A 54 -15.92 -0.09 3.82
N ALA A 55 -14.85 -0.85 3.61
CA ALA A 55 -14.63 -1.58 2.35
C ALA A 55 -15.64 -2.72 2.17
N VAL A 56 -16.01 -3.41 3.25
CA VAL A 56 -17.06 -4.46 3.22
C VAL A 56 -18.43 -3.82 3.00
N ASP A 57 -18.77 -2.76 3.74
CA ASP A 57 -20.04 -2.03 3.60
C ASP A 57 -20.25 -1.50 2.18
N ARG A 58 -19.19 -0.97 1.55
CA ARG A 58 -19.23 -0.46 0.17
C ARG A 58 -19.03 -1.54 -0.90
N ALA A 59 -18.90 -2.81 -0.53
CA ALA A 59 -18.58 -3.92 -1.43
C ALA A 59 -17.32 -3.68 -2.30
N THR A 60 -16.36 -2.90 -1.82
CA THR A 60 -15.07 -2.62 -2.49
C THR A 60 -13.91 -3.41 -1.91
N TYR A 61 -14.18 -4.30 -0.94
CA TYR A 61 -13.16 -5.12 -0.30
C TYR A 61 -12.42 -5.97 -1.34
N ASN A 62 -11.08 -5.92 -1.27
CA ASN A 62 -10.21 -6.89 -1.92
C ASN A 62 -8.98 -7.17 -1.03
N LEU A 63 -8.44 -8.38 -1.16
CA LEU A 63 -7.31 -8.80 -0.34
C LEU A 63 -6.02 -8.03 -0.67
N ALA A 64 -5.81 -7.67 -1.94
CA ALA A 64 -4.61 -6.97 -2.40
C ALA A 64 -4.44 -5.60 -1.70
N ASP A 65 -5.49 -4.78 -1.68
CA ASP A 65 -5.50 -3.49 -0.99
C ASP A 65 -5.32 -3.65 0.53
N THR A 66 -5.77 -4.77 1.11
CA THR A 66 -5.52 -5.07 2.53
C THR A 66 -4.05 -5.37 2.80
N ILE A 67 -3.38 -6.06 1.86
CA ILE A 67 -1.93 -6.30 1.92
C ILE A 67 -1.16 -4.99 1.71
N GLU A 68 -1.59 -4.15 0.76
CA GLU A 68 -1.00 -2.82 0.56
C GLU A 68 -1.16 -1.92 1.79
N LEU A 69 -2.30 -2.00 2.47
CA LEU A 69 -2.51 -1.32 3.75
C LEU A 69 -1.52 -1.80 4.81
N LEU A 70 -1.31 -3.12 4.93
CA LEU A 70 -0.30 -3.66 5.85
C LEU A 70 1.09 -3.10 5.53
N ASN A 71 1.51 -3.17 4.27
CA ASN A 71 2.82 -2.67 3.83
C ASN A 71 2.99 -1.18 4.13
N LEU A 72 1.95 -0.38 3.89
CA LEU A 72 1.96 1.05 4.16
C LEU A 72 2.14 1.33 5.66
N VAL A 73 1.37 0.67 6.52
CA VAL A 73 1.45 0.90 7.97
C VAL A 73 2.77 0.39 8.53
N GLU A 74 3.30 -0.74 8.05
CA GLU A 74 4.62 -1.25 8.46
C GLU A 74 5.76 -0.32 8.04
N GLY A 75 5.70 0.21 6.81
CA GLY A 75 6.74 1.06 6.25
C GLY A 75 6.72 2.50 6.77
N ARG A 76 5.52 3.06 7.00
CA ARG A 76 5.32 4.48 7.36
C ARG A 76 4.99 4.70 8.83
N LYS A 77 4.58 3.66 9.54
CA LYS A 77 4.26 3.65 10.98
C LYS A 77 3.40 4.85 11.41
N PRO A 78 2.20 5.04 10.82
CA PRO A 78 1.32 6.10 11.27
C PRO A 78 0.87 5.85 12.71
N ALA A 79 0.60 6.91 13.46
CA ALA A 79 0.09 6.79 14.83
C ALA A 79 -1.40 6.43 14.89
N GLY A 80 -2.15 6.65 13.81
CA GLY A 80 -3.58 6.38 13.70
C GLY A 80 -4.19 7.04 12.48
N ILE A 81 -5.53 7.00 12.35
CA ILE A 81 -6.24 7.47 11.15
C ILE A 81 -5.94 8.95 10.85
N GLY A 82 -5.97 9.82 11.85
CA GLY A 82 -5.71 11.26 11.64
C GLY A 82 -4.29 11.54 11.14
N ASP A 83 -3.28 10.91 11.73
CA ASP A 83 -1.88 11.02 11.29
C ASP A 83 -1.68 10.42 9.89
N LEU A 84 -2.31 9.29 9.59
CA LEU A 84 -2.30 8.69 8.26
C LEU A 84 -2.91 9.64 7.21
N LEU A 85 -4.11 10.17 7.47
CA LEU A 85 -4.80 11.09 6.57
C LEU A 85 -4.03 12.40 6.36
N ALA A 86 -3.36 12.91 7.39
CA ALA A 86 -2.53 14.12 7.28
C ALA A 86 -1.31 13.92 6.38
N ARG A 87 -0.75 12.70 6.32
CA ARG A 87 0.46 12.39 5.54
C ARG A 87 0.18 11.98 4.09
N ILE A 88 -0.99 11.40 3.82
CA ILE A 88 -1.37 10.92 2.47
C ILE A 88 -1.17 11.99 1.38
N PRO A 89 -1.61 13.26 1.54
CA PRO A 89 -1.43 14.28 0.51
C PRO A 89 0.03 14.51 0.13
N GLY A 90 0.93 14.59 1.12
CA GLY A 90 2.37 14.75 0.88
C GLY A 90 2.98 13.54 0.17
N TRP A 91 2.52 12.32 0.48
CA TRP A 91 2.98 11.11 -0.19
C TRP A 91 2.50 11.02 -1.64
N GLN A 92 1.23 11.38 -1.89
CA GLN A 92 0.70 11.45 -3.26
C GLN A 92 1.48 12.46 -4.10
N GLU A 93 1.80 13.63 -3.55
CA GLU A 93 2.57 14.66 -4.25
C GLU A 93 3.98 14.18 -4.58
N ALA A 94 4.68 13.58 -3.61
CA ALA A 94 6.00 13.00 -3.83
C ALA A 94 5.98 11.87 -4.88
N LEU A 95 4.92 11.06 -4.91
CA LEU A 95 4.74 10.00 -5.90
C LEU A 95 4.45 10.55 -7.30
N ARG A 96 3.61 11.59 -7.42
CA ARG A 96 3.34 12.29 -8.69
C ARG A 96 4.62 12.84 -9.29
N GLN A 97 5.40 13.59 -8.51
CA GLN A 97 6.69 14.13 -8.96
C GLN A 97 7.64 13.02 -9.42
N GLN A 98 7.65 11.89 -8.72
CA GLN A 98 8.46 10.74 -9.10
C GLN A 98 7.98 9.98 -10.35
N VAL A 99 6.68 10.01 -10.65
CA VAL A 99 6.11 9.48 -11.88
C VAL A 99 6.40 10.45 -13.03
N ASP A 100 6.24 11.75 -12.82
CA ASP A 100 6.52 12.78 -13.82
C ASP A 100 8.00 12.82 -14.22
N VAL A 101 8.93 12.70 -13.26
CA VAL A 101 10.37 12.62 -13.55
C VAL A 101 10.75 11.32 -14.26
N ALA A 102 10.05 10.21 -13.98
CA ALA A 102 10.34 8.92 -14.60
C ALA A 102 9.67 8.73 -15.97
N SER A 103 8.53 9.40 -16.20
CA SER A 103 7.78 9.38 -17.47
C SER A 103 8.19 10.52 -18.41
N GLY A 104 8.68 11.62 -17.87
CA GLY A 104 9.36 12.67 -18.61
C GLY A 104 10.62 12.09 -19.24
N SER A 105 10.60 11.92 -20.57
CA SER A 105 11.83 11.71 -21.33
C SER A 105 12.82 12.76 -20.89
N LYS A 106 13.95 12.35 -20.28
CA LYS A 106 15.08 13.26 -20.02
C LYS A 106 15.31 14.08 -21.30
N PRO A 107 15.05 15.40 -21.33
CA PRO A 107 15.59 16.19 -22.40
C PRO A 107 17.09 16.28 -22.09
N PHE A 108 17.90 16.09 -23.13
CA PHE A 108 19.36 16.18 -23.12
C PHE A 108 20.13 14.89 -22.78
N PHE A 109 21.00 14.55 -23.75
CA PHE A 109 22.04 13.52 -23.76
C PHE A 109 21.60 12.09 -24.06
N ASN A 110 21.34 11.78 -25.34
CA ASN A 110 21.77 10.51 -25.96
C ASN A 110 21.52 10.41 -27.48
N GLU A 111 22.00 11.39 -28.25
CA GLU A 111 22.33 11.12 -29.67
C GLU A 111 23.85 10.92 -29.89
N ASP A 112 24.72 11.53 -29.08
CA ASP A 112 26.18 11.41 -29.29
C ASP A 112 26.87 10.26 -28.53
N ILE A 113 26.22 9.59 -27.56
CA ILE A 113 26.81 8.46 -26.79
C ILE A 113 26.16 7.12 -27.16
N ARG A 114 25.73 6.96 -28.42
CA ARG A 114 25.40 5.63 -28.97
C ARG A 114 26.47 5.09 -29.92
N MET A 115 27.46 5.90 -30.30
CA MET A 115 28.55 5.47 -31.18
C MET A 115 29.73 4.79 -30.46
N LEU A 116 29.88 4.90 -29.14
CA LEU A 116 31.11 4.45 -28.45
C LEU A 116 30.98 3.25 -27.52
N HIS A 117 29.78 2.87 -27.05
CA HIS A 117 29.63 1.69 -26.18
C HIS A 117 28.34 0.91 -26.49
N GLY A 118 28.51 -0.22 -27.17
CA GLY A 118 27.46 -1.24 -27.33
C GLY A 118 27.13 -1.86 -25.98
N GLY A 119 26.12 -1.29 -25.30
CA GLY A 119 25.70 -1.79 -23.98
C GLY A 119 24.31 -1.34 -23.52
N GLY A 120 23.47 -0.82 -24.42
CA GLY A 120 22.10 -0.40 -24.10
C GLY A 120 21.11 -1.57 -24.09
N ARG A 121 21.27 -2.55 -23.20
CA ARG A 121 20.28 -3.62 -22.97
C ARG A 121 19.52 -3.36 -21.66
N ASP A 122 18.19 -3.36 -21.75
CA ASP A 122 17.19 -3.52 -20.66
C ASP A 122 16.85 -2.38 -19.67
N GLN A 123 17.24 -1.13 -19.90
CA GLN A 123 16.82 -0.05 -18.98
C GLN A 123 15.35 0.39 -19.17
N ARG A 124 14.81 0.33 -20.39
CA ARG A 124 13.43 0.78 -20.68
C ARG A 124 12.36 -0.06 -19.96
N GLY A 125 12.51 -1.39 -19.97
CA GLY A 125 11.55 -2.28 -19.31
C GLY A 125 11.55 -2.16 -17.78
N GLN A 126 12.70 -1.82 -17.17
CA GLN A 126 12.77 -1.61 -15.72
C GLN A 126 12.10 -0.29 -15.30
N ASP A 127 12.21 0.76 -16.11
CA ASP A 127 11.58 2.05 -15.82
C ASP A 127 10.04 1.96 -15.97
N ASP A 128 9.54 1.24 -16.98
CA ASP A 128 8.09 1.01 -17.16
C ASP A 128 7.47 0.26 -15.97
N VAL A 129 8.15 -0.77 -15.44
CA VAL A 129 7.68 -1.52 -14.26
C VAL A 129 7.67 -0.65 -13.00
N ARG A 130 8.69 0.21 -12.83
CA ARG A 130 8.77 1.16 -11.70
C ARG A 130 7.67 2.21 -11.77
N VAL A 131 7.41 2.77 -12.94
CA VAL A 131 6.32 3.73 -13.17
C VAL A 131 4.97 3.07 -12.88
N SER A 132 4.73 1.86 -13.40
CA SER A 132 3.50 1.10 -13.14
C SER A 132 3.27 0.83 -11.64
N THR A 133 4.34 0.56 -10.89
CA THR A 133 4.26 0.31 -9.44
C THR A 133 3.90 1.57 -8.67
N LYS A 134 4.56 2.69 -8.97
CA LYS A 134 4.27 4.00 -8.35
C LYS A 134 2.85 4.48 -8.65
N GLN A 135 2.36 4.22 -9.87
CA GLN A 135 1.00 4.56 -10.25
C GLN A 135 -0.03 3.76 -9.43
N ARG A 136 0.19 2.46 -9.24
CA ARG A 136 -0.67 1.62 -8.38
C ARG A 136 -0.67 2.09 -6.93
N GLU A 137 0.49 2.48 -6.39
CA GLU A 137 0.58 3.04 -5.04
C GLU A 137 -0.23 4.33 -4.92
N LEU A 138 -0.13 5.24 -5.91
CA LEU A 138 -0.90 6.48 -5.93
C LEU A 138 -2.41 6.22 -5.95
N GLU A 139 -2.86 5.30 -6.80
CA GLU A 139 -4.27 4.89 -6.87
C GLU A 139 -4.75 4.27 -5.55
N PHE A 140 -3.93 3.42 -4.93
CA PHE A 140 -4.21 2.84 -3.64
C PHE A 140 -4.37 3.92 -2.55
N LEU A 141 -3.44 4.88 -2.47
CA LEU A 141 -3.53 6.00 -1.52
C LEU A 141 -4.80 6.82 -1.74
N GLY A 142 -5.20 7.04 -2.99
CA GLY A 142 -6.45 7.72 -3.34
C GLY A 142 -7.69 6.95 -2.88
N ARG A 143 -7.73 5.63 -3.07
CA ARG A 143 -8.82 4.78 -2.55
C ARG A 143 -8.83 4.77 -1.03
N LEU A 144 -7.67 4.59 -0.40
CA LEU A 144 -7.51 4.53 1.05
C LEU A 144 -8.04 5.81 1.72
N GLN A 145 -7.70 6.98 1.18
CA GLN A 145 -8.18 8.26 1.69
C GLN A 145 -9.73 8.34 1.67
N ARG A 146 -10.38 7.91 0.58
CA ARG A 146 -11.84 7.90 0.45
C ARG A 146 -12.54 6.89 1.37
N ILE A 147 -11.85 5.80 1.73
CA ILE A 147 -12.37 4.77 2.64
C ILE A 147 -12.24 5.24 4.09
N LEU A 148 -11.14 5.93 4.44
CA LEU A 148 -10.87 6.36 5.80
C LEU A 148 -11.51 7.70 6.18
N MET A 149 -11.86 8.54 5.21
CA MET A 149 -12.65 9.74 5.46
C MET A 149 -14.06 9.39 5.97
N PRO A 150 -14.59 10.15 6.94
CA PRO A 150 -15.96 10.00 7.43
C PRO A 150 -17.02 10.28 6.36
#